data_AF-A0A7W0SVR0-F1
#
_entry.id   AF-A0A7W0SVR0-F1
#
_cell.length_a   1.000
_cell.length_b   1.000
_cell.length_c   1.000
_cell.angle_alpha   90.00
_cell.angle_beta   90.00
_cell.angle_gamma   90.00
#
_symmetry.space_group_name_H-M   'P 1'
#
loop_
_entity.id
_entity.type
_entity.pdbx_description
1 polymer ?
#
loop_
_entity_poly.entity_id
_entity_poly.type
_entity_poly.pdbx_seq_one_letter_code
_entity_poly.pdbx_strand_id
1 'polypeptide(L)'
;MKVEHPASGFALAGAAAQMTRNGKQRVAVTGVGAHPFLLPVAADPLDALSEAEIYGDRFAPVEYRRHLAGVVVRRALERARERMEEGR
;
A
#
# COMPACT_ATOMS: atom_id res chain seq x y z
N MET A 1 -1.74 -6.62 -3.03
CA MET A 1 -1.24 -7.56 -1.99
C MET A 1 -1.69 -7.08 -0.62
N LYS A 2 -1.75 -7.96 0.39
CA LYS A 2 -2.00 -7.57 1.78
C LYS A 2 -1.09 -8.33 2.75
N VAL A 3 -0.86 -7.73 3.90
CA VAL A 3 -0.36 -8.41 5.11
C VAL A 3 -1.53 -8.51 6.07
N GLU A 4 -1.76 -9.71 6.59
CA GLU A 4 -2.98 -10.07 7.30
C GLU A 4 -2.71 -10.29 8.78
N HIS A 5 -3.68 -9.93 9.61
CA HIS A 5 -3.68 -10.32 11.00
C HIS A 5 -3.92 -11.84 11.10
N PRO A 6 -3.01 -12.62 11.71
CA PRO A 6 -3.06 -14.09 11.65
C PRO A 6 -4.36 -14.70 12.17
N ALA A 7 -4.98 -14.10 13.19
CA ALA A 7 -6.17 -14.66 13.82
C ALA A 7 -7.48 -14.32 13.09
N SER A 8 -7.54 -13.21 12.35
CA SER A 8 -8.80 -12.68 11.79
C SER A 8 -8.81 -12.60 10.26
N GLY A 9 -7.66 -12.65 9.59
CA GLY A 9 -7.54 -12.50 8.14
C GLY A 9 -7.78 -11.07 7.62
N PHE A 10 -8.09 -10.11 8.51
CA PHE A 10 -8.19 -8.70 8.15
C PHE A 10 -6.81 -8.16 7.79
N ALA A 11 -6.77 -7.25 6.81
CA ALA A 11 -5.53 -6.61 6.40
C ALA A 11 -5.03 -5.66 7.50
N LEU A 12 -3.79 -5.86 7.96
CA LEU A 12 -3.05 -4.86 8.73
C LEU A 12 -2.54 -3.73 7.84
N ALA A 13 -2.25 -4.07 6.58
CA ALA A 13 -2.06 -3.12 5.48
C ALA A 13 -2.25 -3.85 4.15
N GLY A 14 -2.90 -3.20 3.19
CA GLY A 14 -3.06 -3.68 1.83
C GLY A 14 -2.77 -2.59 0.83
N ALA A 15 -2.20 -2.97 -0.31
CA ALA A 15 -1.98 -2.06 -1.43
C ALA A 15 -2.30 -2.76 -2.76
N ALA A 16 -2.95 -2.02 -3.64
CA ALA A 16 -3.14 -2.40 -5.04
C ALA A 16 -2.45 -1.33 -5.91
N ALA A 17 -1.61 -1.77 -6.84
CA ALA A 17 -0.92 -0.89 -7.76
C ALA A 17 -1.18 -1.32 -9.20
N GLN A 18 -1.32 -0.33 -10.07
CA GLN A 18 -1.39 -0.49 -11.52
C GLN A 18 -0.34 0.43 -12.16
N MET A 19 0.33 -0.10 -13.17
CA MET A 19 1.24 0.65 -14.02
C MET A 19 0.84 0.46 -15.48
N THR A 20 0.82 1.55 -16.24
CA THR A 20 0.55 1.54 -17.67
C THR A 20 1.85 1.68 -18.46
N ARG A 21 1.87 1.26 -19.73
CA ARG A 21 3.07 1.32 -20.60
C ARG A 21 3.63 2.72 -20.83
N ASN A 22 2.80 3.76 -20.66
CA ASN A 22 3.23 5.16 -20.72
C ASN A 22 3.79 5.69 -19.39
N GLY A 23 4.06 4.81 -18.41
CA GLY A 23 4.68 5.15 -17.13
C GLY A 23 3.72 5.74 -16.08
N LYS A 24 2.41 5.83 -16.35
CA LYS A 24 1.45 6.27 -15.33
C LYS A 24 1.28 5.18 -14.27
N GLN A 25 1.24 5.61 -13.02
CA GLN A 25 1.10 4.75 -11.86
C GLN A 25 -0.13 5.17 -11.05
N ARG A 26 -0.86 4.19 -10.52
CA ARG A 26 -1.93 4.42 -9.54
C ARG A 26 -1.78 3.40 -8.43
N VAL A 27 -1.87 3.88 -7.19
CA VAL A 27 -1.80 3.03 -6.00
C VAL A 27 -2.98 3.33 -5.09
N ALA A 28 -3.68 2.29 -4.67
CA ALA A 28 -4.72 2.34 -3.64
C ALA A 28 -4.21 1.61 -2.39
N VAL A 29 -4.46 2.19 -1.21
CA VAL A 29 -4.09 1.64 0.09
C VAL A 29 -5.35 1.34 0.91
N THR A 30 -5.34 0.24 1.65
CA THR A 30 -6.48 -0.22 2.46
C THR A 30 -6.02 -0.90 3.75
N GLY A 31 -6.94 -1.11 4.69
CA GLY A 31 -6.70 -1.80 5.96
C GLY A 31 -5.95 -1.00 7.02
N VAL A 32 -5.67 0.28 6.75
CA VAL A 32 -4.86 1.15 7.64
C VAL A 32 -5.61 2.37 8.18
N GLY A 33 -6.79 2.68 7.66
CA GLY A 33 -7.62 3.82 8.08
C GLY A 33 -9.12 3.49 7.94
N ALA A 34 -9.99 4.48 8.19
CA ALA A 34 -11.45 4.29 8.10
C ALA A 34 -11.91 3.91 6.69
N HIS A 35 -11.27 4.48 5.67
CA HIS A 35 -11.61 4.30 4.27
C HIS A 35 -10.36 3.98 3.45
N PRO A 36 -10.47 3.19 2.37
CA PRO A 36 -9.39 3.07 1.40
C PRO A 36 -9.15 4.41 0.71
N PHE A 37 -7.89 4.69 0.37
CA PHE A 37 -7.51 5.94 -0.28
C PHE A 37 -6.53 5.71 -1.44
N LEU A 38 -6.48 6.66 -2.35
CA LEU A 38 -5.46 6.70 -3.41
C LEU A 38 -4.24 7.43 -2.89
N LEU A 39 -3.07 6.85 -3.15
CA LEU A 39 -1.81 7.51 -2.85
C LEU A 39 -1.48 8.51 -3.96
N PRO A 40 -1.02 9.74 -3.62
CA PRO A 40 -0.45 10.64 -4.59
C PRO A 40 0.81 10.02 -5.22
N VAL A 41 1.12 10.44 -6.44
CA VAL A 41 2.35 10.02 -7.11
C VAL A 41 3.53 10.68 -6.39
N ALA A 42 4.39 9.87 -5.76
CA ALA A 42 5.60 10.32 -5.09
C ALA A 42 6.75 9.32 -5.36
N ALA A 43 7.99 9.77 -5.18
CA ALA A 43 9.17 8.93 -5.35
C ALA A 43 9.32 7.90 -4.23
N ASP A 44 9.04 8.28 -2.97
CA ASP A 44 9.02 7.39 -1.82
C ASP A 44 7.56 7.17 -1.33
N PRO A 45 7.10 5.91 -1.24
CA PRO A 45 5.82 5.57 -0.61
C PRO A 45 5.65 6.04 0.83
N LEU A 46 6.71 6.15 1.63
CA LEU A 46 6.60 6.63 3.01
C LEU A 46 6.28 8.12 3.06
N ASP A 47 6.92 8.92 2.20
CA ASP A 47 6.60 10.34 2.05
C ASP A 47 5.17 10.52 1.55
N ALA A 48 4.74 9.70 0.59
CA ALA A 48 3.37 9.71 0.07
C ALA A 48 2.30 9.42 1.15
N LEU A 49 2.69 8.69 2.20
CA LEU A 49 1.84 8.33 3.31
C LEU A 49 1.88 9.35 4.46
N SER A 50 2.75 10.37 4.45
CA SER A 50 2.93 11.30 5.59
C SER A 50 1.61 11.94 6.03
N GLU A 51 0.83 12.41 5.05
CA GLU A 51 -0.46 13.06 5.28
C GLU A 51 -1.64 12.09 5.38
N ALA A 52 -1.42 10.78 5.22
CA ALA A 52 -2.49 9.80 5.29
C ALA A 52 -2.95 9.61 6.75
N GLU A 53 -4.26 9.62 6.94
CA GLU A 53 -4.88 9.29 8.22
C GLU A 53 -4.84 7.77 8.44
N ILE A 54 -3.95 7.34 9.33
CA ILE A 54 -3.69 5.93 9.63
C ILE A 54 -3.98 5.69 11.11
N TYR A 55 -4.66 4.59 11.42
CA TYR A 55 -5.03 4.22 12.77
C TYR A 55 -4.25 3.01 13.26
N GLY A 56 -3.71 3.11 14.47
CA GLY A 56 -3.23 1.99 15.25
C GLY A 56 -4.31 1.41 16.16
N ASP A 57 -4.11 0.19 16.62
CA ASP A 57 -4.88 -0.42 17.70
C ASP A 57 -3.97 -1.21 18.65
N ARG A 58 -4.57 -1.94 19.59
CA ARG A 58 -3.86 -2.76 20.57
C ARG A 58 -2.98 -3.86 19.93
N PHE A 59 -3.30 -4.31 18.73
CA PHE A 59 -2.57 -5.38 18.05
C PHE A 59 -1.48 -4.83 17.13
N ALA A 60 -1.65 -3.63 16.60
CA ALA A 60 -0.73 -3.00 15.68
C ALA A 60 -0.72 -1.47 15.85
N PRO A 61 0.33 -0.89 16.46
CA PRO A 61 0.48 0.56 16.61
C PRO A 61 0.47 1.32 15.27
N VAL A 62 0.17 2.62 15.32
CA VAL A 62 0.01 3.47 14.13
C VAL A 62 1.29 3.56 13.31
N GLU A 63 2.45 3.65 13.97
CA GLU A 63 3.78 3.73 13.37
C GLU A 63 4.09 2.43 12.62
N TYR A 64 3.76 1.28 13.24
CA TYR A 64 3.92 -0.02 12.61
C TYR A 64 3.04 -0.16 11.37
N ARG A 65 1.75 0.20 11.45
CA ARG A 65 0.84 0.15 10.29
C ARG A 65 1.26 1.08 9.17
N ARG A 66 1.74 2.28 9.50
CA ARG A 66 2.26 3.24 8.53
C ARG A 66 3.51 2.70 7.82
N HIS A 67 4.46 2.16 8.58
CA HIS A 67 5.64 1.53 7.99
C HIS A 67 5.27 0.33 7.11
N LEU A 68 4.37 -0.52 7.61
CA LEU A 68 3.89 -1.69 6.88
C LEU A 68 3.19 -1.30 5.59
N ALA A 69 2.36 -0.24 5.59
CA ALA A 69 1.75 0.34 4.40
C ALA A 69 2.81 0.73 3.35
N GLY A 70 3.88 1.40 3.76
CA GLY A 70 4.99 1.73 2.87
C GLY A 70 5.64 0.47 2.24
N VAL A 71 5.83 -0.59 3.03
CA VAL A 71 6.35 -1.88 2.54
C VAL A 71 5.40 -2.52 1.51
N VAL A 72 4.09 -2.63 1.80
CA VAL A 72 3.15 -3.24 0.85
C VAL A 72 2.97 -2.40 -0.40
N VAL A 73 3.06 -1.07 -0.32
CA VAL A 73 3.03 -0.19 -1.50
C VAL A 73 4.22 -0.45 -2.40
N ARG A 74 5.45 -0.45 -1.85
CA ARG A 74 6.67 -0.77 -2.64
C ARG A 74 6.53 -2.12 -3.36
N ARG A 75 6.17 -3.16 -2.61
CA ARG A 75 5.97 -4.52 -3.16
C ARG A 75 4.82 -4.60 -4.18
N ALA A 76 3.79 -3.77 -4.04
CA ALA A 76 2.70 -3.72 -5.01
C ALA A 76 3.15 -3.07 -6.32
N LEU A 77 3.93 -1.98 -6.23
CA LEU A 77 4.51 -1.29 -7.38
C LEU A 77 5.50 -2.17 -8.14
N GLU A 78 6.40 -2.86 -7.43
CA GLU A 78 7.33 -3.84 -8.01
C GLU A 78 6.58 -4.89 -8.83
N ARG A 79 5.57 -5.54 -8.22
CA ARG A 79 4.74 -6.53 -8.93
C ARG A 79 3.91 -5.96 -10.07
N ALA A 80 3.52 -4.68 -10.00
CA ALA A 80 2.80 -4.03 -11.08
C ALA A 80 3.72 -3.75 -12.27
N ARG A 81 5.00 -3.43 -11.99
CA ARG A 81 6.04 -3.27 -13.00
C ARG A 81 6.37 -4.60 -13.67
N GLU A 82 6.60 -5.66 -12.90
CA GLU A 82 6.82 -7.03 -13.42
C GLU A 82 5.71 -7.45 -14.37
N ARG A 83 4.44 -7.32 -13.95
CA ARG A 83 3.27 -7.65 -14.80
C ARG A 83 3.18 -6.81 -16.08
N MET A 84 3.62 -5.56 -16.04
CA MET A 84 3.65 -4.69 -17.21
C MET A 84 4.75 -5.12 -18.19
N GLU A 85 5.89 -5.56 -17.68
CA GLU A 85 7.01 -6.09 -18.48
C GLU A 85 6.72 -7.49 -19.04
N GLU A 86 6.05 -8.36 -18.27
CA GLU A 86 5.64 -9.72 -18.65
C GLU A 86 4.49 -9.75 -19.66
N GLY A 87 3.54 -8.81 -19.55
CA GLY A 87 2.42 -8.66 -20.48
C GLY A 87 2.81 -8.12 -21.85
N ARG A 88 3.96 -8.55 -22.37
CA ARG A 88 4.58 -8.17 -23.64
C ARG A 88 3.62 -8.39 -24.81
#